data_AF-A0A6A4IZ83-F1
#
_entry.id   AF-A0A6A4IZ83-F1
#
_cell.length_a   1.000
_cell.length_b   1.000
_cell.length_c   1.000
_cell.angle_alpha   90.00
_cell.angle_beta   90.00
_cell.angle_gamma   90.00
#
_symmetry.space_group_name_H-M   'P 1'
#
loop_
_entity.id
_entity.type
_entity.pdbx_description
1 polymer ?
#
loop_
_entity_poly.entity_id
_entity_poly.type
_entity_poly.pdbx_seq_one_letter_code
_entity_poly.pdbx_strand_id
1 'polypeptide(L)'
;MVASADGVGATSGINNIRMVASADGVGATSGINNIRMVASADGVGATSGINNIRMVASADGVGATSGINNIRMVASADGVGATSGINNIRMVASADGVGATSGINNIRMVASADGVGATSGINNIRMVASADGVGATSGINNIRMVASADGVGATSGINNIRMVASADGHSAICAILLFISLSTASLLFTLPMLQVALVALHLPE
;
A
#
# COMPACT_ATOMS: atom_id res chain seq x y z
N MET A 1 -13.97 24.01 -18.55
CA MET A 1 -14.75 22.93 -17.93
C MET A 1 -15.20 22.08 -19.10
N VAL A 2 -14.63 20.89 -19.29
CA VAL A 2 -14.92 20.06 -20.46
C VAL A 2 -16.02 19.06 -20.10
N ALA A 3 -17.02 18.95 -20.97
CA ALA A 3 -18.24 18.17 -20.76
C ALA A 3 -18.12 16.70 -21.18
N SER A 4 -17.00 16.32 -21.80
CA SER A 4 -16.50 14.96 -22.07
C SER A 4 -15.24 15.15 -22.94
N ALA A 5 -14.18 14.38 -22.71
CA ALA A 5 -12.97 14.45 -23.51
C ALA A 5 -12.45 13.05 -23.83
N ASP A 6 -12.35 12.74 -25.12
CA ASP A 6 -11.66 11.56 -25.62
C ASP A 6 -10.19 11.95 -25.83
N GLY A 7 -9.35 11.65 -24.85
CA GLY A 7 -7.91 11.88 -24.91
C GLY A 7 -7.47 13.31 -24.59
N VAL A 8 -7.02 13.53 -23.35
CA VAL A 8 -6.26 14.74 -22.96
C VAL A 8 -4.78 14.35 -22.82
N GLY A 9 -3.99 14.59 -23.87
CA GLY A 9 -2.56 14.31 -23.90
C GLY A 9 -1.70 15.56 -23.94
N ALA A 10 -0.60 15.60 -23.17
CA ALA A 10 0.43 16.63 -23.31
C ALA A 10 1.84 16.05 -23.19
N THR A 11 2.75 16.48 -24.05
CA THR A 11 4.19 16.20 -23.91
C THR A 11 4.82 17.06 -22.82
N SER A 12 4.36 18.30 -22.64
CA SER A 12 4.73 19.17 -21.53
C SER A 12 3.87 18.91 -20.29
N GLY A 13 4.29 19.45 -19.14
CA GLY A 13 3.58 19.25 -17.88
C GLY A 13 2.19 19.89 -17.88
N ILE A 14 1.19 19.18 -17.35
CA ILE A 14 -0.16 19.70 -17.23
C ILE A 14 -0.37 20.28 -15.83
N ASN A 15 -0.66 21.58 -15.76
CA ASN A 15 -0.84 22.25 -14.47
C ASN A 15 -2.15 21.86 -13.79
N ASN A 16 -3.28 21.93 -14.51
CA ASN A 16 -4.59 21.61 -13.96
C ASN A 16 -5.50 20.99 -15.02
N ILE A 17 -6.11 19.86 -14.67
CA ILE A 17 -7.21 19.23 -15.42
C ILE A 17 -8.44 19.27 -14.54
N ARG A 18 -9.54 19.81 -15.08
CA ARG A 18 -10.85 19.84 -14.43
C ARG A 18 -11.91 19.35 -15.39
N MET A 19 -12.46 18.18 -15.11
CA MET A 19 -13.52 17.57 -15.90
C MET A 19 -14.69 17.20 -15.01
N VAL A 20 -15.89 17.35 -15.56
CA VAL A 20 -17.15 17.14 -14.83
C VAL A 20 -17.91 15.92 -15.36
N ALA A 21 -17.57 15.48 -16.57
CA ALA A 21 -18.07 14.27 -17.21
C ALA A 21 -16.93 13.26 -17.46
N SER A 22 -17.26 12.15 -18.12
CA SER A 22 -16.33 11.06 -18.40
C SER A 22 -15.13 11.54 -19.23
N ALA A 23 -13.99 10.90 -18.98
CA ALA A 23 -12.79 11.09 -19.78
C ALA A 23 -12.10 9.77 -20.04
N ASP A 24 -11.81 9.54 -21.32
CA ASP A 24 -11.12 8.35 -21.78
C ASP A 24 -9.70 8.78 -22.15
N GLY A 25 -8.77 8.53 -21.24
CA GLY A 25 -7.34 8.81 -21.40
C GLY A 25 -6.96 10.24 -21.03
N VAL A 26 -6.23 10.36 -19.92
CA VAL A 26 -5.53 11.58 -19.50
C VAL A 26 -4.06 11.26 -19.31
N GLY A 27 -3.19 11.81 -20.16
CA GLY A 27 -1.77 11.47 -20.21
C GLY A 27 -0.85 12.68 -20.22
N ALA A 28 0.25 12.64 -19.45
CA ALA A 28 1.34 13.60 -19.63
C ALA A 28 2.74 12.99 -19.47
N THR A 29 3.69 13.40 -20.32
CA THR A 29 5.09 12.98 -20.17
C THR A 29 5.77 13.73 -19.00
N SER A 30 5.75 15.07 -19.01
CA SER A 30 6.41 15.91 -17.99
C SER A 30 5.65 16.05 -16.66
N GLY A 31 4.68 15.17 -16.40
CA GLY A 31 3.94 15.11 -15.14
C GLY A 31 2.66 15.95 -15.11
N ILE A 32 1.83 15.69 -14.09
CA ILE A 32 0.56 16.36 -13.88
C ILE A 32 0.48 16.91 -12.46
N ASN A 33 0.26 18.22 -12.31
CA ASN A 33 0.15 18.83 -10.99
C ASN A 33 -1.20 18.51 -10.33
N ASN A 34 -2.32 18.78 -11.01
CA ASN A 34 -3.64 18.53 -10.41
C ASN A 34 -4.63 17.95 -11.42
N ILE A 35 -5.28 16.86 -11.02
CA ILE A 35 -6.43 16.28 -11.69
C ILE A 35 -7.62 16.36 -10.75
N ARG A 36 -8.70 16.97 -11.22
CA ARG A 36 -10.00 16.95 -10.55
C ARG A 36 -11.05 16.44 -11.50
N MET A 37 -11.63 15.29 -11.16
CA MET A 37 -12.73 14.69 -11.92
C MET A 37 -13.93 14.46 -11.01
N VAL A 38 -15.12 14.74 -11.55
CA VAL A 38 -16.40 14.49 -10.87
C VAL A 38 -17.02 13.18 -11.35
N ALA A 39 -16.93 12.87 -12.63
CA ALA A 39 -17.40 11.62 -13.24
C ALA A 39 -16.25 10.62 -13.45
N SER A 40 -16.52 9.54 -14.19
CA SER A 40 -15.61 8.42 -14.40
C SER A 40 -14.37 8.79 -15.21
N ALA A 41 -13.26 8.10 -14.95
CA ALA A 41 -12.03 8.21 -15.73
C ALA A 41 -11.55 6.82 -16.14
N ASP A 42 -11.33 6.62 -17.44
CA ASP A 42 -10.63 5.45 -17.95
C ASP A 42 -9.22 5.88 -18.35
N GLY A 43 -8.23 5.53 -17.54
CA GLY A 43 -6.81 5.76 -17.80
C GLY A 43 -6.36 7.18 -17.47
N VAL A 44 -5.66 7.31 -16.35
CA VAL A 44 -4.93 8.52 -15.95
C VAL A 44 -3.45 8.17 -15.76
N GLY A 45 -2.57 8.72 -16.59
CA GLY A 45 -1.16 8.34 -16.64
C GLY A 45 -0.20 9.53 -16.65
N ALA A 46 0.93 9.42 -15.94
CA ALA A 46 2.06 10.33 -16.17
C ALA A 46 3.43 9.66 -16.01
N THR A 47 4.40 10.06 -16.84
CA THR A 47 5.77 9.57 -16.70
C THR A 47 6.48 10.23 -15.52
N SER A 48 6.64 11.57 -15.53
CA SER A 48 7.33 12.30 -14.44
C SER A 48 6.54 12.46 -13.14
N GLY A 49 5.41 11.77 -12.99
CA GLY A 49 4.66 11.72 -11.73
C GLY A 49 3.39 12.57 -11.71
N ILE A 50 2.58 12.32 -10.69
CA ILE A 50 1.31 13.04 -10.47
C ILE A 50 1.30 13.61 -9.06
N ASN A 51 1.07 14.91 -8.92
CA ASN A 51 1.11 15.56 -7.62
C ASN A 51 -0.20 15.33 -6.84
N ASN A 52 -1.35 15.61 -7.47
CA ASN A 52 -2.65 15.41 -6.84
C ASN A 52 -3.70 14.86 -7.81
N ILE A 53 -4.39 13.80 -7.37
CA ILE A 53 -5.58 13.26 -8.02
C ILE A 53 -6.73 13.35 -7.04
N ARG A 54 -7.83 13.97 -7.49
CA ARG A 54 -9.09 13.99 -6.77
C ARG A 54 -10.21 13.53 -7.70
N MET A 55 -10.78 12.38 -7.38
CA MET A 55 -11.90 11.82 -8.12
C MET A 55 -13.10 11.60 -7.20
N VAL A 56 -14.29 11.91 -7.70
CA VAL A 56 -15.54 11.69 -6.97
C VAL A 56 -16.19 10.37 -7.40
N ALA A 57 -16.25 10.10 -8.70
CA ALA A 57 -16.73 8.82 -9.25
C ALA A 57 -15.59 7.82 -9.48
N SER A 58 -15.85 6.79 -10.28
CA SER A 58 -14.96 5.65 -10.53
C SER A 58 -13.71 6.03 -11.33
N ALA A 59 -12.60 5.35 -11.05
CA ALA A 59 -11.40 5.40 -11.87
C ALA A 59 -10.98 3.99 -12.26
N ASP A 60 -10.80 3.74 -13.55
CA ASP A 60 -10.13 2.53 -14.04
C ASP A 60 -8.75 2.93 -14.56
N GLY A 61 -7.71 2.49 -13.87
CA GLY A 61 -6.32 2.73 -14.24
C GLY A 61 -5.83 4.13 -13.89
N VAL A 62 -5.10 4.25 -12.78
CA VAL A 62 -4.35 5.45 -12.40
C VAL A 62 -2.89 5.06 -12.19
N GLY A 63 -2.00 5.59 -13.03
CA GLY A 63 -0.60 5.18 -13.09
C GLY A 63 0.40 6.32 -13.13
N ALA A 64 1.54 6.17 -12.44
CA ALA A 64 2.69 7.03 -12.70
C ALA A 64 4.05 6.35 -12.54
N THR A 65 5.01 6.71 -13.38
CA THR A 65 6.38 6.16 -13.26
C THR A 65 7.11 6.80 -12.08
N SER A 66 7.31 8.12 -12.07
CA SER A 66 8.06 8.80 -10.99
C SER A 66 7.28 9.02 -9.69
N GLY A 67 6.12 8.38 -9.53
CA GLY A 67 5.39 8.36 -8.27
C GLY A 67 4.13 9.22 -8.26
N ILE A 68 3.32 9.02 -7.23
CA ILE A 68 2.10 9.78 -6.98
C ILE A 68 2.12 10.36 -5.57
N ASN A 69 1.95 11.67 -5.44
CA ASN A 69 1.98 12.32 -4.12
C ASN A 69 0.67 12.11 -3.35
N ASN A 70 -0.48 12.45 -3.95
CA ASN A 70 -1.76 12.31 -3.27
C ASN A 70 -2.85 11.78 -4.20
N ILE A 71 -3.54 10.75 -3.73
CA ILE A 71 -4.74 10.20 -4.35
C ILE A 71 -5.88 10.33 -3.35
N ARG A 72 -6.96 10.97 -3.79
CA ARG A 72 -8.21 11.02 -3.04
C ARG A 72 -9.35 10.58 -3.94
N MET A 73 -9.93 9.43 -3.61
CA MET A 73 -11.09 8.89 -4.29
C MET A 73 -12.27 8.73 -3.32
N VAL A 74 -13.46 9.04 -3.82
CA VAL A 74 -14.70 8.88 -3.04
C VAL A 74 -15.40 7.59 -3.44
N ALA A 75 -15.53 7.30 -4.73
CA ALA A 75 -16.07 6.04 -5.24
C ALA A 75 -14.96 4.99 -5.48
N SER A 76 -15.23 4.04 -6.38
CA SER A 76 -14.36 2.90 -6.67
C SER A 76 -13.10 3.28 -7.43
N ALA A 77 -12.03 2.55 -7.18
CA ALA A 77 -10.83 2.55 -7.99
C ALA A 77 -10.53 1.12 -8.44
N ASP A 78 -10.29 0.91 -9.72
CA ASP A 78 -9.64 -0.28 -10.24
C ASP A 78 -8.25 0.10 -10.75
N GLY A 79 -7.21 -0.50 -10.20
CA GLY A 79 -5.83 -0.32 -10.64
C GLY A 79 -5.26 1.07 -10.33
N VAL A 80 -4.60 1.20 -9.18
CA VAL A 80 -3.81 2.38 -8.80
C VAL A 80 -2.35 1.97 -8.61
N GLY A 81 -1.45 2.46 -9.47
CA GLY A 81 -0.07 2.01 -9.54
C GLY A 81 0.97 3.13 -9.58
N ALA A 82 2.12 2.93 -8.92
CA ALA A 82 3.30 3.75 -9.20
C ALA A 82 4.64 3.02 -9.06
N THR A 83 5.61 3.35 -9.91
CA THR A 83 6.96 2.75 -9.82
C THR A 83 7.77 3.37 -8.66
N SER A 84 7.94 4.68 -8.63
CA SER A 84 8.73 5.36 -7.58
C SER A 84 7.98 5.60 -6.26
N GLY A 85 6.80 4.99 -6.09
CA GLY A 85 6.09 5.01 -4.81
C GLY A 85 4.86 5.90 -4.79
N ILE A 86 4.06 5.74 -3.74
CA ILE A 86 2.87 6.55 -3.48
C ILE A 86 2.94 7.14 -2.07
N ASN A 87 2.82 8.46 -1.95
CA ASN A 87 2.89 9.10 -0.64
C ASN A 87 1.60 8.94 0.17
N ASN A 88 0.45 9.30 -0.40
CA ASN A 88 -0.82 9.20 0.31
C ASN A 88 -1.94 8.70 -0.58
N ILE A 89 -2.65 7.70 -0.07
CA ILE A 89 -3.88 7.19 -0.65
C ILE A 89 -5.00 7.35 0.38
N ARG A 90 -6.06 8.03 -0.01
CA ARG A 90 -7.31 8.09 0.75
C ARG A 90 -8.46 7.67 -0.13
N MET A 91 -9.10 6.56 0.23
CA MET A 91 -10.30 6.07 -0.45
C MET A 91 -11.43 5.87 0.54
N VAL A 92 -12.64 6.21 0.09
CA VAL A 92 -13.86 6.09 0.90
C VAL A 92 -14.61 4.82 0.55
N ALA A 93 -14.80 4.51 -0.73
CA ALA A 93 -15.42 3.28 -1.19
C ALA A 93 -14.39 2.17 -1.45
N SER A 94 -14.65 1.31 -2.43
CA SER A 94 -13.83 0.15 -2.76
C SER A 94 -12.57 0.50 -3.54
N ALA A 95 -11.56 -0.33 -3.40
CA ALA A 95 -10.40 -0.33 -4.27
C ALA A 95 -10.01 -1.74 -4.63
N ASP A 96 -9.76 -1.95 -5.91
CA ASP A 96 -9.15 -3.16 -6.44
C ASP A 96 -7.77 -2.79 -7.00
N GLY A 97 -6.73 -3.50 -6.56
CA GLY A 97 -5.37 -3.35 -7.06
C GLY A 97 -4.72 -1.99 -6.76
N VAL A 98 -4.13 -1.84 -5.58
CA VAL A 98 -3.30 -0.68 -5.22
C VAL A 98 -1.85 -1.12 -5.04
N GLY A 99 -0.94 -0.66 -5.90
CA GLY A 99 0.43 -1.16 -5.97
C GLY A 99 1.49 -0.07 -6.05
N ALA A 100 2.64 -0.29 -5.40
CA ALA A 100 3.84 0.48 -5.71
C ALA A 100 5.15 -0.31 -5.61
N THR A 101 6.12 -0.02 -6.48
CA THR A 101 7.44 -0.66 -6.39
C THR A 101 8.27 -0.06 -5.25
N SER A 102 8.49 1.25 -5.23
CA SER A 102 9.36 1.89 -4.20
C SER A 102 8.66 2.18 -2.86
N GLY A 103 7.48 1.61 -2.63
CA GLY A 103 6.79 1.67 -1.35
C GLY A 103 5.59 2.62 -1.30
N ILE A 104 4.79 2.48 -0.24
CA ILE A 104 3.64 3.33 0.03
C ILE A 104 3.75 3.93 1.43
N ASN A 105 3.66 5.26 1.54
CA ASN A 105 3.80 5.92 2.85
C ASN A 105 2.52 5.80 3.70
N ASN A 106 1.36 6.17 3.15
CA ASN A 106 0.11 6.12 3.91
C ASN A 106 -1.05 5.64 3.07
N ILE A 107 -1.78 4.66 3.60
CA ILE A 107 -3.05 4.17 3.07
C ILE A 107 -4.11 4.39 4.12
N ARG A 108 -5.18 5.10 3.73
CA ARG A 108 -6.40 5.19 4.53
C ARG A 108 -7.58 4.77 3.67
N MET A 109 -8.21 3.66 4.05
CA MET A 109 -9.43 3.16 3.44
C MET A 109 -10.57 3.11 4.45
N VAL A 110 -11.79 3.40 3.98
CA VAL A 110 -13.00 3.34 4.82
C VAL A 110 -13.81 2.09 4.50
N ALA A 111 -14.05 1.77 3.23
CA ALA A 111 -14.73 0.53 2.84
C ALA A 111 -13.72 -0.60 2.55
N SER A 112 -13.92 -1.34 1.45
CA SER A 112 -13.17 -2.55 1.12
C SER A 112 -11.91 -2.28 0.31
N ALA A 113 -10.88 -3.07 0.56
CA ALA A 113 -9.67 -3.17 -0.27
C ALA A 113 -9.54 -4.59 -0.80
N ASP A 114 -9.26 -4.76 -2.08
CA ASP A 114 -8.72 -5.99 -2.64
C ASP A 114 -7.34 -5.68 -3.25
N GLY A 115 -6.32 -6.44 -2.84
CA GLY A 115 -4.96 -6.34 -3.39
C GLY A 115 -4.28 -5.00 -3.12
N VAL A 116 -3.73 -4.81 -1.92
CA VAL A 116 -2.87 -3.65 -1.58
C VAL A 116 -1.43 -4.11 -1.37
N GLY A 117 -0.52 -3.69 -2.25
CA GLY A 117 0.83 -4.23 -2.31
C GLY A 117 1.94 -3.18 -2.43
N ALA A 118 3.09 -3.44 -1.82
CA ALA A 118 4.32 -2.73 -2.19
C ALA A 118 5.58 -3.59 -2.13
N THR A 119 6.54 -3.36 -3.04
CA THR A 119 7.83 -4.06 -2.97
C THR A 119 8.69 -3.51 -1.83
N SER A 120 9.01 -2.21 -1.83
CA SER A 120 9.93 -1.61 -0.84
C SER A 120 9.29 -1.26 0.52
N GLY A 121 8.09 -1.78 0.80
CA GLY A 121 7.44 -1.65 2.12
C GLY A 121 6.26 -0.68 2.17
N ILE A 122 5.47 -0.78 3.24
CA ILE A 122 4.36 0.13 3.54
C ILE A 122 4.53 0.74 4.94
N ASN A 123 4.48 2.06 5.05
CA ASN A 123 4.67 2.72 6.34
C ASN A 123 3.42 2.65 7.23
N ASN A 124 2.25 3.06 6.72
CA ASN A 124 1.03 3.05 7.52
C ASN A 124 -0.18 2.60 6.72
N ILE A 125 -0.93 1.67 7.29
CA ILE A 125 -2.22 1.21 6.79
C ILE A 125 -3.27 1.47 7.86
N ARG A 126 -4.32 2.22 7.50
CA ARG A 126 -5.52 2.36 8.31
C ARG A 126 -6.72 1.95 7.49
N MET A 127 -7.42 0.91 7.92
CA MET A 127 -8.65 0.44 7.30
C MET A 127 -9.78 0.36 8.32
N VAL A 128 -10.99 0.68 7.88
CA VAL A 128 -12.19 0.65 8.73
C VAL A 128 -13.04 -0.58 8.47
N ALA A 129 -13.29 -0.94 7.21
CA ALA A 129 -14.02 -2.16 6.86
C ALA A 129 -13.06 -3.31 6.51
N SER A 130 -13.36 -4.06 5.44
CA SER A 130 -12.65 -5.28 5.05
C SER A 130 -11.42 -5.01 4.20
N ALA A 131 -10.47 -5.95 4.25
CA ALA A 131 -9.37 -6.01 3.31
C ALA A 131 -9.06 -7.45 2.93
N ASP A 132 -8.88 -7.69 1.64
CA ASP A 132 -8.32 -8.92 1.11
C ASP A 132 -6.95 -8.60 0.48
N GLY A 133 -5.93 -9.39 0.84
CA GLY A 133 -4.59 -9.30 0.27
C GLY A 133 -3.87 -7.97 0.53
N VAL A 134 -3.33 -7.76 1.74
CA VAL A 134 -2.46 -6.62 2.06
C VAL A 134 -1.03 -7.08 2.30
N GLY A 135 -0.12 -6.71 1.41
CA GLY A 135 1.22 -7.27 1.35
C GLY A 135 2.34 -6.26 1.20
N ALA A 136 3.51 -6.55 1.77
CA ALA A 136 4.74 -5.90 1.33
C ALA A 136 5.97 -6.82 1.36
N THR A 137 6.90 -6.66 0.42
CA THR A 137 8.16 -7.44 0.46
C THR A 137 9.07 -6.95 1.59
N SER A 138 9.48 -5.68 1.58
CA SER A 138 10.43 -5.14 2.57
C SER A 138 9.81 -4.72 3.92
N GLY A 139 8.58 -5.14 4.22
CA GLY A 139 7.98 -4.97 5.55
C GLY A 139 6.85 -3.94 5.64
N ILE A 140 6.10 -4.00 6.74
CA ILE A 140 5.04 -3.03 7.06
C ILE A 140 5.27 -2.43 8.44
N ASN A 141 5.29 -1.10 8.57
CA ASN A 141 5.55 -0.45 9.86
C ASN A 141 4.32 -0.47 10.77
N ASN A 142 3.16 0.01 10.31
CA ASN A 142 1.96 0.06 11.15
C ASN A 142 0.71 -0.36 10.40
N ILE A 143 -0.07 -1.25 11.01
CA ILE A 143 -1.39 -1.65 10.54
C ILE A 143 -2.41 -1.36 11.63
N ARG A 144 -3.47 -0.63 11.27
CA ARG A 144 -4.64 -0.44 12.11
C ARG A 144 -5.89 -0.81 11.34
N MET A 145 -6.61 -1.82 11.82
CA MET A 145 -7.84 -2.30 11.20
C MET A 145 -8.97 -2.30 12.24
N VAL A 146 -10.17 -1.95 11.80
CA VAL A 146 -11.36 -1.92 12.67
C VAL A 146 -12.22 -3.16 12.47
N ALA A 147 -12.40 -3.63 11.24
CA ALA A 147 -13.16 -4.84 10.92
C ALA A 147 -12.25 -6.01 10.51
N SER A 148 -12.68 -6.84 9.55
CA SER A 148 -12.01 -8.05 9.11
C SER A 148 -10.86 -7.80 8.14
N ALA A 149 -9.90 -8.72 8.10
CA ALA A 149 -8.86 -8.74 7.10
C ALA A 149 -8.43 -10.17 6.80
N ASP A 150 -8.35 -10.47 5.51
CA ASP A 150 -7.87 -11.73 4.98
C ASP A 150 -6.54 -11.46 4.23
N GLY A 151 -5.51 -12.26 4.50
CA GLY A 151 -4.24 -12.15 3.77
C GLY A 151 -3.41 -10.89 4.05
N VAL A 152 -3.14 -10.57 5.32
CA VAL A 152 -2.17 -9.51 5.69
C VAL A 152 -0.79 -10.10 5.96
N GLY A 153 0.24 -9.65 5.25
CA GLY A 153 1.59 -10.21 5.40
C GLY A 153 2.72 -9.31 4.92
N ALA A 154 3.94 -9.63 5.37
CA ALA A 154 5.14 -9.06 4.80
C ALA A 154 6.33 -10.01 4.89
N THR A 155 7.21 -10.00 3.88
CA THR A 155 8.38 -10.90 3.85
C THR A 155 9.41 -10.52 4.91
N SER A 156 9.73 -9.23 5.04
CA SER A 156 10.71 -8.74 6.03
C SER A 156 10.10 -8.31 7.38
N GLY A 157 8.83 -8.63 7.64
CA GLY A 157 8.19 -8.45 8.95
C GLY A 157 7.22 -7.26 9.07
N ILE A 158 6.48 -7.25 10.18
CA ILE A 158 5.50 -6.21 10.52
C ILE A 158 5.80 -5.69 11.93
N ASN A 159 5.96 -4.37 12.09
CA ASN A 159 6.35 -3.78 13.37
C ASN A 159 5.18 -3.64 14.35
N ASN A 160 4.03 -3.11 13.91
CA ASN A 160 2.87 -2.91 14.78
C ASN A 160 1.55 -3.30 14.10
N ILE A 161 0.71 -4.04 14.81
CA ILE A 161 -0.66 -4.38 14.39
C ILE A 161 -1.64 -4.02 15.52
N ARG A 162 -2.72 -3.32 15.17
CA ARG A 162 -3.86 -3.08 16.05
C ARG A 162 -5.16 -3.43 15.33
N MET A 163 -5.90 -4.40 15.85
CA MET A 163 -7.21 -4.82 15.32
C MET A 163 -8.30 -4.65 16.38
N VAL A 164 -9.52 -4.30 15.94
CA VAL A 164 -10.68 -4.07 16.83
C VAL A 164 -11.78 -5.13 16.65
N ALA A 165 -11.78 -5.94 15.58
CA ALA A 165 -12.70 -7.06 15.36
C ALA A 165 -12.04 -8.24 14.61
N SER A 166 -12.74 -9.39 14.50
CA SER A 166 -12.22 -10.71 14.06
C SER A 166 -11.48 -10.67 12.72
N ALA A 167 -10.33 -11.35 12.66
CA ALA A 167 -9.63 -11.68 11.42
C ALA A 167 -9.74 -13.19 11.21
N ASP A 168 -10.51 -13.62 10.23
CA ASP A 168 -10.70 -15.03 9.89
C ASP A 168 -9.79 -15.39 8.72
N GLY A 169 -8.46 -15.30 8.92
CA GLY A 169 -7.50 -15.51 7.84
C GLY A 169 -6.15 -15.97 8.35
N HIS A 170 -5.80 -17.22 8.04
CA HIS A 170 -4.60 -17.96 8.45
C HIS A 170 -3.26 -17.41 7.90
N SER A 171 -3.00 -16.09 7.92
CA SER A 171 -1.70 -15.55 7.44
C SER A 171 -1.12 -14.36 8.21
N ALA A 172 -1.78 -13.87 9.25
CA ALA A 172 -1.18 -12.87 10.15
C ALA A 172 0.06 -13.38 10.93
N ILE A 173 0.44 -14.66 10.79
CA ILE A 173 1.36 -15.36 11.69
C ILE A 173 2.72 -15.70 11.05
N CYS A 174 2.89 -15.65 9.72
CA CYS A 174 3.99 -16.39 9.08
C CYS A 174 5.42 -15.80 9.22
N ALA A 175 5.61 -14.54 9.63
CA ALA A 175 6.94 -13.97 9.87
C ALA A 175 7.30 -13.83 11.37
N ILE A 176 6.31 -13.56 12.22
CA ILE A 176 6.49 -13.45 13.68
C ILE A 176 6.87 -14.82 14.26
N LEU A 177 6.24 -15.91 13.82
CA LEU A 177 6.63 -17.25 14.26
C LEU A 177 8.00 -17.69 13.71
N LEU A 178 8.41 -17.27 12.51
CA LEU A 178 9.72 -17.65 11.97
C LEU A 178 10.86 -16.99 12.77
N PHE A 179 10.74 -15.71 13.14
CA PHE A 179 11.74 -15.04 13.96
C PHE A 179 11.74 -15.50 15.43
N ILE A 180 10.56 -15.71 16.02
CA ILE A 180 10.47 -16.26 17.39
C ILE A 180 10.98 -17.71 17.44
N SER A 181 10.68 -18.54 16.45
CA SER A 181 11.18 -19.92 16.40
C SER A 181 12.69 -19.99 16.17
N LEU A 182 13.27 -19.15 15.28
CA LEU A 182 14.72 -19.09 15.09
C LEU A 182 15.43 -18.55 16.34
N SER A 183 14.89 -17.50 16.97
CA SER A 183 15.46 -16.91 18.19
C SER A 183 15.39 -17.85 19.40
N THR A 184 14.28 -18.55 19.59
CA THR A 184 14.14 -19.56 20.66
C THR A 184 14.99 -20.80 20.38
N ALA A 185 15.08 -21.28 19.14
CA ALA A 185 15.99 -22.37 18.77
C ALA A 185 17.46 -22.00 19.03
N SER A 186 17.90 -20.79 18.65
CA SER A 186 19.25 -20.32 18.94
C SER A 186 19.53 -20.18 20.44
N LEU A 187 18.58 -19.69 21.25
CA LEU A 187 18.73 -19.68 22.71
C LEU A 187 18.78 -21.10 23.29
N LEU A 188 17.93 -22.02 22.83
CA LEU A 188 17.87 -23.40 23.32
C LEU A 188 19.15 -24.19 23.00
N PHE A 189 19.82 -23.89 21.89
CA PHE A 189 21.11 -24.52 21.55
C PHE A 189 22.31 -23.89 22.28
N THR A 190 22.25 -22.59 22.60
CA THR A 190 23.35 -21.87 23.26
C THR A 190 23.32 -22.00 24.79
N LEU A 191 22.15 -22.11 25.42
CA LEU A 191 21.99 -22.30 26.87
C LEU A 191 22.70 -23.55 27.42
N PRO A 192 22.54 -24.77 26.85
CA PRO A 192 23.24 -25.96 27.33
C PRO A 192 24.74 -25.89 27.04
N MET A 193 25.17 -25.28 25.92
CA MET A 193 26.59 -25.03 25.64
C MET A 193 27.22 -24.06 26.65
N LEU A 194 26.49 -23.02 27.07
CA LEU A 194 26.93 -22.06 28.08
C LEU A 194 26.96 -22.69 29.48
N GLN A 195 26.00 -23.57 29.81
CA GLN A 195 26.02 -24.33 31.06
C GLN A 195 27.18 -25.33 31.13
N VAL A 196 27.49 -26.03 30.03
CA VAL A 196 28.65 -26.93 29.95
C VAL A 196 29.97 -26.14 30.05
N ALA A 197 30.06 -24.97 29.40
CA ALA A 197 31.23 -24.10 29.50
C ALA A 197 31.42 -23.52 30.92
N LEU A 198 30.33 -23.15 31.61
CA LEU A 198 30.40 -22.59 32.97
C LEU A 198 30.74 -23.66 34.03
N VAL A 199 30.31 -24.90 33.83
CA VAL A 199 30.68 -26.06 34.68
C VAL A 199 32.14 -26.47 34.44
N ALA A 200 32.64 -26.38 33.20
CA ALA A 200 34.05 -26.65 32.89
C ALA A 200 35.03 -25.61 33.50
N LEU A 201 34.55 -24.40 33.81
CA LEU A 201 35.32 -23.32 34.44
C LEU A 201 35.36 -23.39 35.98
N HIS A 202 34.61 -24.29 36.62
CA HIS A 202 34.50 -24.41 38.09
C HIS A 202 35.11 -25.71 38.67
N LEU A 203 36.02 -26.38 37.96
CA LEU A 203 36.83 -27.44 38.58
C LEU A 203 37.93 -26.79 39.45
N PRO A 204 37.92 -26.95 40.79
CA PRO A 204 39.08 -26.59 41.59
C PRO A 204 40.22 -27.59 41.35
N GLU A 205 41.46 -27.10 41.33
CA GLU A 205 42.63 -27.95 41.65
C GLU A 205 42.51 -28.51 43.08
#